data_AF-A0A645FZF0-F1
#
_entry.id   AF-A0A645FZF0-F1
#
_cell.length_a   1.000
_cell.length_b   1.000
_cell.length_c   1.000
_cell.angle_alpha   90.00
_cell.angle_beta   90.00
_cell.angle_gamma   90.00
#
_symmetry.space_group_name_H-M   'P 1'
#
loop_
_entity.id
_entity.type
_entity.pdbx_description
1 polymer ?
#
loop_
_entity_poly.entity_id
_entity_poly.type
_entity_poly.pdbx_seq_one_letter_code
_entity_poly.pdbx_strand_id
1 'polypeptide(L)'
;MTSDKPYRRATTPHEAIEYLMAGSGRLFDSNVVSVFTKKINPYPPGSLVKLSSGDIAVVDEVIKGLPLRPKLRLIKGTEGNYSYEPLDLTINHKIFIDSLVYNID
;
A
#
# COMPACT_ATOMS: atom_id res chain seq x y z
N MET A 1 2.97 17.92 -1.58
CA MET A 1 3.43 16.93 -0.58
C MET A 1 4.33 15.88 -1.21
N THR A 2 3.98 15.38 -2.39
CA THR A 2 4.66 14.30 -3.10
C THR A 2 5.82 14.74 -3.99
N SER A 3 6.03 16.06 -4.19
CA SER A 3 7.19 16.59 -4.91
C SER A 3 8.33 16.87 -3.95
N ASP A 4 9.55 16.59 -4.39
CA ASP A 4 10.75 16.90 -3.64
C ASP A 4 10.95 18.42 -3.57
N LYS A 5 11.43 18.90 -2.43
CA LYS A 5 11.78 20.31 -2.21
C LYS A 5 13.18 20.37 -1.61
N PRO A 6 13.97 21.43 -1.87
CA PRO A 6 15.35 21.54 -1.36
C PRO A 6 15.50 21.33 0.16
N TYR A 7 14.44 21.59 0.92
CA TYR A 7 14.37 21.50 2.38
C TYR A 7 13.44 20.39 2.91
N ARG A 8 12.83 19.57 2.04
CA ARG A 8 11.91 18.50 2.45
C ARG A 8 11.82 17.41 1.39
N ARG A 9 12.16 16.18 1.78
CA ARG A 9 11.94 14.99 0.95
C ARG A 9 10.47 14.80 0.61
N ALA A 10 10.22 14.37 -0.63
CA ALA A 10 8.91 13.95 -1.08
C ALA A 10 8.31 12.90 -0.14
N THR A 11 7.06 13.12 0.27
CA THR A 11 6.26 12.09 0.94
C THR A 11 5.82 11.06 -0.08
N THR A 12 5.94 9.77 0.23
CA THR A 12 5.53 8.69 -0.66
C THR A 12 4.02 8.70 -0.87
N PRO A 13 3.49 8.09 -1.96
CA PRO A 13 2.05 8.07 -2.21
C PRO A 13 1.22 7.47 -1.04
N HIS A 14 1.72 6.42 -0.38
CA HIS A 14 1.00 5.80 0.73
C HIS A 14 0.97 6.71 1.97
N GLU A 15 2.10 7.29 2.37
CA GLU A 15 2.17 8.25 3.48
C GLU A 15 1.30 9.47 3.22
N ALA A 16 1.24 9.95 1.97
CA ALA A 16 0.38 11.06 1.59
C ALA A 16 -1.11 10.70 1.74
N ILE A 17 -1.50 9.49 1.34
CA ILE A 17 -2.87 8.98 1.52
C ILE A 17 -3.20 8.85 3.01
N GLU A 18 -2.30 8.27 3.82
CA GLU A 18 -2.51 8.15 5.26
C GLU A 18 -2.69 9.49 5.94
N TYR A 19 -1.86 10.48 5.60
CA TYR A 19 -1.99 11.85 6.13
C TYR A 19 -3.34 12.48 5.77
N LEU A 20 -3.79 12.33 4.52
CA LEU A 20 -5.10 12.84 4.08
C LEU A 20 -6.25 12.14 4.81
N MET A 21 -6.17 10.82 4.98
CA MET A 21 -7.17 10.03 5.69
C MET A 21 -7.22 10.40 7.17
N ALA A 22 -6.07 10.54 7.84
CA ALA A 22 -5.97 10.92 9.25
C ALA A 22 -6.48 12.34 9.53
N GLY A 23 -6.34 13.26 8.57
CA GLY A 23 -6.85 14.62 8.65
C GLY A 23 -8.30 14.80 8.16
N SER A 24 -8.95 13.75 7.65
CA SER A 24 -10.29 13.83 7.06
C SER A 24 -11.33 14.28 8.10
N GLY A 25 -12.18 15.24 7.73
CA GLY A 25 -13.23 15.79 8.58
C GLY A 25 -12.76 16.81 9.62
N ARG A 26 -11.44 17.06 9.71
CA ARG A 26 -10.86 18.08 10.59
C ARG A 26 -10.00 19.10 9.83
N LEU A 27 -9.00 18.60 9.12
CA LEU A 27 -8.07 19.40 8.31
C LEU A 27 -8.49 19.45 6.84
N PHE A 28 -9.20 18.41 6.38
CA PHE A 28 -9.64 18.24 5.01
C PHE A 28 -11.12 17.90 4.94
N ASP A 29 -11.80 18.34 3.88
CA ASP A 29 -13.17 17.91 3.60
C ASP A 29 -13.22 16.41 3.31
N SER A 30 -14.07 15.68 4.02
CA SER A 30 -14.16 14.22 3.92
C SER A 30 -14.62 13.72 2.53
N ASN A 31 -15.46 14.49 1.82
CA ASN A 31 -15.88 14.12 0.47
C ASN A 31 -14.70 14.25 -0.50
N VAL A 32 -13.93 15.32 -0.38
CA VAL A 32 -12.73 15.52 -1.22
C VAL A 32 -11.69 14.42 -0.96
N VAL A 33 -11.39 14.12 0.30
CA VAL A 33 -10.48 13.02 0.66
C VAL A 33 -11.00 11.69 0.10
N SER A 34 -12.29 11.38 0.24
CA SER A 34 -12.88 10.15 -0.27
C SER A 34 -12.74 10.02 -1.79
N VAL A 35 -12.94 11.10 -2.56
CA VAL A 35 -12.79 11.08 -4.02
C VAL A 35 -11.32 10.88 -4.41
N PHE A 36 -10.41 11.57 -3.71
CA PHE A 36 -8.98 11.51 -3.99
C PHE A 36 -8.39 10.11 -3.72
N THR A 37 -8.70 9.52 -2.58
CA THR A 37 -8.20 8.19 -2.19
C THR A 37 -8.76 7.07 -3.06
N LYS A 38 -9.94 7.26 -3.68
CA LYS A 38 -10.49 6.32 -4.68
C LYS A 38 -9.77 6.36 -6.02
N LYS A 39 -9.04 7.43 -6.33
CA LYS A 39 -8.35 7.62 -7.62
C LYS A 39 -6.88 7.28 -7.57
N ILE A 40 -6.26 7.37 -6.41
CA ILE A 40 -4.84 7.03 -6.24
C ILE A 40 -4.73 5.61 -5.71
N ASN A 41 -4.05 4.79 -6.49
CA ASN A 41 -3.66 3.46 -6.06
C ASN A 41 -2.16 3.43 -5.75
N PRO A 42 -1.75 3.47 -4.47
CA PRO A 42 -0.34 3.42 -4.10
C PRO A 42 0.30 2.07 -4.40
N TYR A 43 -0.51 1.00 -4.50
CA TYR A 43 -0.07 -0.36 -4.73
C TYR A 43 -0.91 -1.02 -5.85
N PRO A 44 -0.62 -0.72 -7.13
CA PRO A 44 -1.33 -1.33 -8.26
C PRO A 44 -1.29 -2.87 -8.24
N PRO A 45 -2.33 -3.58 -8.74
CA PRO A 45 -2.25 -5.02 -8.97
C PRO A 45 -1.00 -5.41 -9.76
N GLY A 46 -0.35 -6.49 -9.35
CA GLY A 46 0.94 -6.94 -9.88
C GLY A 46 2.16 -6.31 -9.20
N SER A 47 1.98 -5.32 -8.33
CA SER A 47 3.10 -4.72 -7.58
C SER A 47 3.67 -5.73 -6.57
N LEU A 48 4.99 -5.80 -6.48
CA LEU A 48 5.67 -6.51 -5.40
C LEU A 48 5.79 -5.59 -4.19
N VAL A 49 5.42 -6.10 -3.03
CA VAL A 49 5.41 -5.36 -1.77
C VAL A 49 6.10 -6.17 -0.69
N LYS A 50 6.82 -5.46 0.18
CA LYS A 50 7.33 -5.99 1.44
C LYS A 50 6.33 -5.66 2.53
N LEU A 51 6.02 -6.65 3.35
CA LEU A 51 5.10 -6.52 4.47
C LEU A 51 5.85 -6.18 5.75
N SER A 52 5.14 -5.65 6.73
CA SER A 52 5.69 -5.38 8.06
C SER A 52 6.21 -6.61 8.80
N SER A 53 5.79 -7.82 8.39
CA SER A 53 6.36 -9.09 8.86
C SER A 53 7.75 -9.40 8.26
N GLY A 54 8.16 -8.67 7.22
CA GLY A 54 9.36 -8.96 6.42
C GLY A 54 9.07 -9.82 5.19
N ASP A 55 7.89 -10.44 5.09
CA ASP A 55 7.50 -11.27 3.96
C ASP A 55 7.31 -10.44 2.68
N ILE A 56 7.50 -11.08 1.53
CA ILE A 56 7.22 -10.49 0.21
C ILE A 56 5.88 -11.01 -0.30
N ALA A 57 5.12 -10.14 -0.95
CA ALA A 57 3.85 -10.48 -1.57
C ALA A 57 3.64 -9.74 -2.90
N VAL A 58 2.75 -10.29 -3.71
CA VAL A 58 2.22 -9.62 -4.92
C VAL A 58 0.83 -9.07 -4.60
N VAL A 59 0.54 -7.86 -5.06
CA VAL A 59 -0.82 -7.31 -4.99
C VAL A 59 -1.72 -7.98 -6.02
N ASP A 60 -2.83 -8.58 -5.57
CA ASP A 60 -3.81 -9.19 -6.47
C ASP A 60 -4.98 -8.24 -6.77
N GLU A 61 -5.55 -7.65 -5.73
CA GLU A 61 -6.78 -6.87 -5.86
C GLU A 61 -6.74 -5.67 -4.91
N VAL A 62 -7.05 -4.49 -5.45
CA VAL A 62 -7.26 -3.29 -4.64
C VAL A 62 -8.74 -3.08 -4.40
N ILE A 63 -9.13 -3.10 -3.14
CA ILE A 63 -10.53 -3.00 -2.74
C ILE A 63 -10.98 -1.54 -2.81
N LYS A 64 -12.12 -1.30 -3.46
CA LYS A 64 -12.70 0.03 -3.62
C LYS A 64 -12.96 0.66 -2.25
N GLY A 65 -12.35 1.82 -2.01
CA GLY A 65 -12.47 2.55 -0.74
C GLY A 65 -11.44 2.12 0.33
N LEU A 66 -10.63 1.09 0.07
CA LEU A 66 -9.56 0.61 0.95
C LEU A 66 -8.22 0.49 0.17
N PRO A 67 -7.71 1.58 -0.43
CA PRO A 67 -6.52 1.55 -1.29
C PRO A 67 -5.24 1.12 -0.55
N LEU A 68 -5.21 1.22 0.78
CA LEU A 68 -4.10 0.81 1.64
C LEU A 68 -4.24 -0.63 2.17
N ARG A 69 -5.35 -1.30 1.92
CA ARG A 69 -5.64 -2.67 2.40
C ARG A 69 -6.02 -3.60 1.24
N PRO A 70 -5.13 -3.81 0.26
CA PRO A 70 -5.39 -4.73 -0.84
C PRO A 70 -5.37 -6.20 -0.39
N LYS A 71 -5.89 -7.07 -1.25
CA LYS A 71 -5.64 -8.51 -1.16
C LYS A 71 -4.34 -8.84 -1.87
N LEU A 72 -3.58 -9.76 -1.27
CA LEU A 72 -2.22 -10.09 -1.65
C LEU A 72 -2.06 -11.61 -1.82
N ARG A 73 -1.04 -12.00 -2.57
CA ARG A 73 -0.46 -13.34 -2.55
C ARG A 73 0.93 -13.29 -1.93
N LEU A 74 1.07 -13.86 -0.74
CA LEU A 74 2.36 -14.08 -0.08
C LEU A 74 3.20 -15.02 -0.93
N ILE A 75 4.46 -14.66 -1.13
CA ILE A 75 5.46 -15.51 -1.79
C ILE A 75 6.24 -16.22 -0.70
N LYS A 76 6.23 -17.54 -0.72
CA LYS A 76 7.03 -18.37 0.19
C LYS A 76 7.90 -19.32 -0.59
N GLY A 77 8.98 -19.77 0.04
CA GLY A 77 9.92 -20.73 -0.52
C GLY A 77 11.24 -20.11 -0.94
N THR A 78 12.06 -20.91 -1.59
CA THR A 78 13.40 -20.55 -2.05
C THR A 78 13.49 -20.76 -3.55
N GLU A 79 14.55 -20.25 -4.17
CA GLU A 79 14.77 -20.33 -5.61
C GLU A 79 14.51 -21.75 -6.16
N GLY A 80 13.61 -21.85 -7.14
CA GLY A 80 13.18 -23.12 -7.75
C GLY A 80 11.98 -23.82 -7.10
N ASN A 81 11.49 -23.36 -5.94
CA ASN A 81 10.28 -23.92 -5.31
C ASN A 81 9.49 -22.84 -4.55
N TYR A 82 8.68 -22.07 -5.29
CA TYR A 82 7.81 -21.04 -4.73
C TYR A 82 6.40 -21.57 -4.51
N SER A 83 5.81 -21.22 -3.37
CA SER A 83 4.39 -21.38 -3.09
C SER A 83 3.74 -20.00 -2.86
N TYR A 84 2.44 -19.94 -3.14
CA TYR A 84 1.66 -18.72 -2.99
C TYR A 84 0.51 -18.95 -2.01
N GLU A 85 0.38 -18.07 -1.02
CA GLU A 85 -0.69 -18.11 -0.03
C GLU A 85 -1.51 -16.81 -0.09
N PRO A 86 -2.85 -16.87 -0.09
CA PRO A 86 -3.68 -15.68 -0.09
C PRO A 86 -3.57 -14.96 1.26
N LEU A 87 -3.44 -13.63 1.22
CA LEU A 87 -3.45 -12.75 2.38
C LEU A 87 -4.40 -11.57 2.14
N ASP A 88 -5.46 -11.48 2.93
CA ASP A 88 -6.42 -10.38 2.86
C ASP A 88 -6.15 -9.33 3.94
N LEU A 89 -5.61 -8.17 3.54
CA LEU A 89 -5.33 -7.07 4.47
C LEU A 89 -6.60 -6.31 4.91
N THR A 90 -7.75 -6.54 4.26
CA THR A 90 -9.02 -5.96 4.73
C THR A 90 -9.48 -6.61 6.04
N ILE A 91 -9.09 -7.87 6.27
CA ILE A 91 -9.43 -8.65 7.46
C ILE A 91 -8.23 -8.67 8.43
N ASN A 92 -7.01 -8.79 7.91
CA ASN A 92 -5.81 -8.81 8.74
C ASN A 92 -5.26 -7.40 8.98
N HIS A 93 -5.55 -6.85 10.16
CA HIS A 93 -5.10 -5.52 10.54
C HIS A 93 -3.69 -5.45 11.16
N LYS A 94 -3.10 -6.60 11.54
CA LYS A 94 -1.78 -6.66 12.17
C LYS A 94 -0.64 -6.48 11.17
N ILE A 95 -0.86 -6.95 9.95
CA ILE A 95 0.09 -6.83 8.84
C ILE A 95 -0.28 -5.62 7.99
N PHE A 96 0.72 -4.90 7.50
CA PHE A 96 0.57 -3.79 6.57
C PHE A 96 1.71 -3.80 5.55
N ILE A 97 1.54 -3.06 4.46
CA ILE A 97 2.58 -2.90 3.44
C ILE A 97 3.59 -1.88 3.96
N ASP A 98 4.84 -2.28 4.08
CA ASP A 98 5.95 -1.44 4.49
C ASP A 98 6.55 -0.68 3.31
N SER A 99 6.78 -1.36 2.19
CA SER A 99 7.44 -0.77 1.02
C SER A 99 7.15 -1.50 -0.29
N LEU A 100 7.34 -0.80 -1.41
CA LEU A 100 7.36 -1.40 -2.76
C LEU A 100 8.73 -2.02 -3.01
N VAL A 101 8.73 -3.20 -3.63
CA VAL A 101 9.95 -3.90 -4.06
C VAL A 101 10.09 -3.70 -5.57
N TYR A 102 11.12 -2.97 -5.98
CA TYR A 102 11.38 -2.66 -7.39
C TYR A 102 12.38 -3.61 -8.04
N ASN A 103 13.21 -4.28 -7.25
CA ASN A 103 14.15 -5.31 -7.68
C ASN A 103 14.12 -6.47 -6.68
N ILE A 104 14.17 -7.70 -7.19
CA ILE A 104 14.44 -8.89 -6.39
C ILE A 104 15.94 -9.12 -6.58
N ASP A 105 16.75 -8.75 -5.57
CA ASP A 105 18.18 -9.08 -5.56
C ASP A 105 18.38 -10.59 -5.33
#